data_AF-A0A8K1DA93-F1
#
_entry.id   AF-A0A8K1DA93-F1
#
_cell.length_a   1.000
_cell.length_b   1.000
_cell.length_c   1.000
_cell.angle_alpha   90.00
_cell.angle_beta   90.00
_cell.angle_gamma   90.00
#
_symmetry.space_group_name_H-M   'P 1'
#
loop_
_entity.id
_entity.type
_entity.pdbx_description
1 polymer ?
#
loop_
_entity_poly.entity_id
_entity_poly.type
_entity_poly.pdbx_seq_one_letter_code
_entity_poly.pdbx_strand_id
1 'polypeptide(L)' 'MEKSHGKKMQKDLDIMESKLNALEAASDDKSQKSMIVVLKGIVENQKHLVDEFEHLKKAIDLLTLQIFKVEKSFNSG' A
#
# COMPACT_ATOMS: atom_id res chain seq x y z
N MET A 1 -2.48 19.28 6.69
CA MET A 1 -1.76 18.09 6.19
C MET A 1 -2.80 17.05 5.85
N GLU A 2 -3.09 16.89 4.56
CA GLU A 2 -3.99 15.86 4.06
C GLU A 2 -3.44 14.50 4.51
N LYS A 3 -4.26 13.66 5.15
CA LYS A 3 -3.81 12.32 5.57
C LYS A 3 -3.33 11.59 4.30
N SER A 4 -2.06 11.16 4.24
CA SER A 4 -1.58 10.37 3.09
C SER A 4 -2.59 9.25 2.82
N HIS A 5 -3.12 9.21 1.60
CA HIS A 5 -4.10 8.22 1.20
C HIS A 5 -3.60 6.80 1.46
N GLY A 6 -2.28 6.57 1.38
CA GLY A 6 -1.63 5.32 1.76
C GLY A 6 -1.88 4.93 3.23
N LYS A 7 -1.79 5.87 4.18
CA LYS A 7 -2.08 5.57 5.61
C LYS A 7 -3.53 5.18 5.86
N LYS A 8 -4.48 5.80 5.14
CA LYS A 8 -5.89 5.40 5.23
C LYS A 8 -6.08 3.99 4.67
N MET A 9 -5.47 3.71 3.52
CA MET A 9 -5.59 2.40 2.87
C MET A 9 -4.94 1.28 3.68
N GLN A 10 -3.76 1.52 4.27
CA GLN A 10 -3.13 0.59 5.22
C GLN A 10 -4.06 0.28 6.41
N LYS A 11 -4.68 1.31 7.01
CA LYS A 11 -5.63 1.10 8.12
C LYS A 11 -6.85 0.28 7.68
N ASP A 12 -7.39 0.55 6.49
CA ASP A 12 -8.54 -0.20 5.97
C ASP A 12 -8.16 -1.69 5.71
N LEU A 13 -6.93 -1.95 5.26
CA LEU A 13 -6.37 -3.30 5.09
C LEU A 13 -6.13 -4.00 6.43
N ASP A 14 -5.63 -3.31 7.46
CA ASP A 14 -5.47 -3.87 8.82
C ASP A 14 -6.82 -4.30 9.43
N ILE A 15 -7.86 -3.50 9.18
CA ILE A 15 -9.23 -3.83 9.58
C ILE A 15 -9.72 -5.06 8.82
N MET A 16 -9.42 -5.17 7.52
CA MET A 16 -9.80 -6.33 6.70
C MET A 16 -9.10 -7.60 7.18
N GLU A 17 -7.79 -7.53 7.44
CA GLU A 17 -7.01 -8.63 8.00
C GLU A 17 -7.57 -9.11 9.35
N SER A 18 -7.91 -8.17 10.24
CA SER A 18 -8.53 -8.47 11.53
C SER A 18 -9.87 -9.19 11.39
N LYS A 19 -10.70 -8.78 10.43
CA LYS A 19 -11.97 -9.43 10.13
C LYS A 19 -11.77 -10.84 9.54
N LEU A 20 -10.79 -11.02 8.66
CA LEU A 20 -10.45 -12.33 8.10
C LEU A 20 -9.97 -13.29 9.19
N ASN A 21 -9.15 -12.82 10.13
CA ASN A 21 -8.72 -13.61 11.28
C ASN A 21 -9.91 -14.05 12.17
N ALA A 22 -10.87 -13.14 12.42
CA ALA A 22 -12.08 -13.48 13.16
C ALA A 22 -12.95 -14.50 12.42
N LEU A 23 -13.09 -14.36 11.10
CA LEU A 23 -13.83 -15.31 10.26
C LEU A 23 -13.14 -16.69 10.23
N GLU A 24 -11.80 -16.73 10.19
CA GLU A 24 -11.04 -17.98 10.21
C GLU A 24 -11.26 -18.75 11.50
N ALA A 25 -11.26 -18.04 12.64
CA ALA A 25 -11.49 -18.61 13.96
C ALA A 25 -12.93 -19.08 14.17
N ALA A 26 -13.91 -18.41 13.54
CA ALA A 26 -15.33 -18.72 13.67
C ALA A 26 -15.83 -19.78 12.67
N SER A 27 -15.08 -20.08 11.62
CA SER A 27 -15.47 -21.07 10.61
C SER A 27 -15.08 -22.48 11.06
N ASP A 28 -15.94 -23.46 10.83
CA ASP A 28 -15.63 -24.89 10.97
C ASP A 28 -15.46 -25.59 9.62
N ASP A 29 -15.83 -24.91 8.53
CA ASP A 29 -15.78 -25.47 7.18
C ASP A 29 -14.38 -25.31 6.56
N LYS A 30 -13.83 -26.43 6.08
CA LYS A 30 -12.47 -26.47 5.50
C LYS A 30 -12.35 -25.64 4.22
N SER A 31 -13.40 -25.59 3.40
CA SER A 31 -13.40 -24.82 2.15
C SER A 31 -13.37 -23.32 2.45
N GLN A 32 -14.20 -22.87 3.40
CA GLN A 32 -14.21 -21.50 3.90
C GLN A 32 -12.86 -21.11 4.50
N LYS A 33 -12.25 -21.95 5.35
CA LYS A 33 -10.90 -21.69 5.89
C LYS A 33 -9.86 -21.54 4.79
N SER A 34 -9.87 -22.42 3.80
CA SER A 34 -8.95 -22.33 2.66
C SER A 34 -9.14 -21.02 1.87
N MET A 35 -10.38 -20.59 1.68
CA MET A 35 -10.68 -19.31 1.03
C MET A 35 -10.17 -18.13 1.85
N ILE A 36 -10.36 -18.15 3.18
CA ILE A 36 -9.91 -17.09 4.08
C ILE A 36 -8.38 -16.96 4.06
N VAL A 37 -7.64 -18.07 4.01
CA VAL A 37 -6.17 -18.05 3.86
C VAL A 37 -5.74 -17.37 2.56
N VAL A 38 -6.40 -17.65 1.44
CA VAL A 38 -6.13 -16.97 0.16
C VAL A 38 -6.41 -15.47 0.27
N LEU A 39 -7.53 -15.09 0.87
CA LEU A 39 -7.89 -13.68 1.08
C LEU A 39 -6.87 -12.95 1.97
N LYS A 40 -6.37 -13.59 3.03
CA LYS A 40 -5.29 -13.04 3.87
C LYS A 40 -4.02 -12.78 3.06
N GLY A 41 -3.62 -13.74 2.22
CA GLY A 41 -2.49 -13.57 1.31
C GLY A 41 -2.67 -12.38 0.36
N ILE A 42 -3.89 -12.13 -0.14
CA ILE A 42 -4.19 -10.97 -0.99
C ILE A 42 -4.06 -9.66 -0.19
N VAL A 43 -4.62 -9.60 1.03
CA VAL A 43 -4.54 -8.41 1.89
C VAL A 43 -3.10 -8.07 2.24
N GLU A 44 -2.29 -9.06 2.60
CA GLU A 44 -0.85 -8.89 2.88
C GLU A 44 -0.11 -8.28 1.68
N ASN A 45 -0.31 -8.84 0.48
CA ASN A 45 0.29 -8.31 -0.73
C ASN A 45 -0.17 -6.88 -1.03
N GLN A 46 -1.45 -6.56 -0.82
CA GLN A 46 -1.95 -5.19 -0.99
C GLN A 46 -1.31 -4.21 0.00
N LYS A 47 -1.05 -4.62 1.25
CA LYS A 47 -0.34 -3.79 2.23
C LYS A 47 1.07 -3.45 1.75
N HIS A 48 1.80 -4.43 1.21
CA HIS A 48 3.12 -4.20 0.62
C HIS A 48 3.06 -3.26 -0.59
N LEU A 49 2.13 -3.48 -1.52
CA LEU A 49 1.97 -2.63 -2.70
C LEU A 49 1.69 -1.15 -2.34
N VAL A 50 0.92 -0.90 -1.28
CA VAL A 50 0.65 0.48 -0.81
C VAL A 50 1.93 1.16 -0.34
N ASP A 51 2.80 0.44 0.38
CA ASP A 51 4.07 0.98 0.85
C ASP A 51 5.06 1.21 -0.29
N GLU A 52 5.16 0.25 -1.22
CA GLU A 52 5.97 0.38 -2.43
C GLU A 52 5.52 1.55 -3.32
N PHE A 53 4.22 1.80 -3.40
CA PHE A 53 3.69 2.92 -4.16
C PHE A 53 4.05 4.28 -3.54
N GLU A 54 4.08 4.39 -2.20
CA GLU A 54 4.57 5.60 -1.53
C GLU A 54 6.08 5.80 -1.74
N HIS A 55 6.87 4.72 -1.81
CA HIS A 55 8.29 4.81 -2.22
C HIS A 55 8.44 5.28 -3.67
N LEU A 56 7.64 4.73 -4.59
CA LEU A 56 7.65 5.14 -5.99
C LEU A 56 7.31 6.63 -6.14
N LYS A 57 6.30 7.12 -5.41
CA LYS A 57 5.93 8.53 -5.41
C LYS A 57 7.11 9.42 -5.00
N LYS A 58 7.81 9.08 -3.92
CA LYS A 58 9.00 9.82 -3.46
C LYS A 58 10.12 9.79 -4.50
N ALA A 59 10.34 8.66 -5.18
CA ALA A 59 11.34 8.56 -6.23
C ALA A 59 11.02 9.48 -7.41
N ILE A 60 9.74 9.56 -7.80
CA ILE A 60 9.27 10.50 -8.83
C ILE A 60 9.49 11.94 -8.38
N ASP A 61 9.10 12.30 -7.14
CA ASP A 61 9.30 13.65 -6.60
C ASP A 61 10.79 14.06 -6.65
N LEU A 62 11.70 13.15 -6.27
CA LEU A 62 13.15 13.38 -6.34
C LEU A 62 13.65 13.55 -7.77
N LEU A 63 13.19 12.71 -8.70
CA LEU A 63 13.54 12.81 -10.11
C LEU A 63 13.07 14.14 -10.70
N THR A 64 11.84 14.57 -10.39
CA THR A 64 11.30 15.87 -10.79
C THR A 64 12.13 17.03 -10.25
N LEU A 65 12.58 16.96 -8.98
CA LEU A 65 13.48 17.98 -8.41
C LEU A 65 14.82 18.04 -9.15
N GLN A 66 15.36 16.91 -9.59
CA GLN A 66 16.59 16.90 -10.39
C GLN A 66 16.38 17.53 -11.77
N ILE A 67 15.27 17.22 -12.45
CA ILE A 67 14.91 17.84 -13.74
C ILE A 67 14.85 19.36 -13.59
N PHE A 68 14.14 19.87 -12.59
CA PHE A 68 14.04 21.32 -12.37
C PHE A 68 15.38 21.98 -12.07
N LYS A 69 16.30 21.30 -11.39
CA LYS A 69 17.67 21.82 -11.17
C LYS A 69 18.44 21.94 -12.48
N VAL A 70 18.35 20.92 -13.33
CA VAL A 70 18.99 20.92 -14.65
C VAL A 70 18.42 22.03 -15.53
N GLU A 71 17.10 22.14 -15.64
CA GLU A 71 16.45 23.20 -16.43
C GLU A 71 16.85 24.60 -15.96
N LYS A 72 16.86 24.84 -14.64
CA LYS A 72 17.34 26.12 -14.10
C LYS A 72 18.79 26.38 -14.47
N SER A 73 19.67 25.39 -14.38
CA SER A 73 21.08 25.57 -14.75
C SER A 73 21.28 25.93 -16.22
N PHE A 74 20.45 25.38 -17.13
CA PHE A 74 20.49 25.74 -18.56
C PHE A 74 19.93 27.13 -18.85
N ASN A 75 18.83 27.53 -18.20
CA ASN A 75 18.17 28.81 -18.45
C ASN A 75 18.82 30.01 -17.71
N SER A 76 19.81 29.76 -16.84
CA SER A 76 20.55 30.80 -16.11
C SER A 76 21.88 31.17 -16.77
N GLY A 77 22.22 30.53 -17.89
CA GLY A 77 23.44 30.76 -18.66
C GLY A 77 23.23 31.70 -19.85
#